data_AF-A0A2M8BYG7-F1
#
_entry.id   AF-A0A2M8BYG7-F1
#
_cell.length_a   1.000
_cell.length_b   1.000
_cell.length_c   1.000
_cell.angle_alpha   90.00
_cell.angle_beta   90.00
_cell.angle_gamma   90.00
#
_symmetry.space_group_name_H-M   'P 1'
#
loop_
_entity.id
_entity.type
_entity.pdbx_description
1 polymer ?
#
loop_
_entity_poly.entity_id
_entity_poly.type
_entity_poly.pdbx_seq_one_letter_code
_entity_poly.pdbx_strand_id
1 'polypeptide(L)'
;GLASDCTSGICSAGVCVAFDCTDGIRNDSETDVDCGGPNCSACGPGGECLLPGDCDSGVCLGGICFPPVCGDGVTNGTDVCDDAGNSPTCDSDCTLPLCSDNFVNPAAGETCDDGNLIAGDGCSITCQLENLFTNGSFETGDYTGWTLLENSGIPLNGTFGVLTSPTTVNPDTTQVYDWYDGQLNVCSSPGLPYTFVATDGAFVGVHLQQGPEQHRMYQDVTLPIGTGRIRWDMYYNNTWGSWDPAGQYIAVNLRDTTTDAIIATVFKTTAGDPLVLAGMTPYSVDLSPWAGTTVRIDFEMMVNLNWMDVGYDNFRVTP
;
A
#
# COMPACT_ATOMS: atom_id res chain seq x y z
N GLY A 1 45.51 19.46 55.56
CA GLY A 1 44.05 19.58 55.54
C GLY A 1 43.45 18.27 55.12
N LEU A 2 42.17 18.08 55.40
CA LEU A 2 41.33 17.05 54.80
C LEU A 2 40.72 17.58 53.49
N ALA A 3 40.23 16.68 52.63
CA ALA A 3 39.48 17.01 51.42
C ALA A 3 38.29 17.95 51.70
N SER A 4 37.61 17.75 52.84
CA SER A 4 36.49 18.58 53.33
C SER A 4 36.87 20.03 53.62
N ASP A 5 38.16 20.34 53.76
CA ASP A 5 38.65 21.70 54.02
C ASP A 5 38.78 22.51 52.72
N CYS A 6 38.62 21.88 51.56
CA CYS A 6 38.75 22.49 50.24
C CYS A 6 37.39 22.63 49.56
N THR A 7 37.11 23.81 48.99
CA THR A 7 35.85 24.06 48.26
C THR A 7 35.67 23.12 47.07
N SER A 8 36.75 22.73 46.41
CA SER A 8 36.76 21.70 45.35
C SER A 8 36.58 20.27 45.88
N GLY A 9 36.64 20.04 47.19
CA GLY A 9 36.69 18.69 47.75
C GLY A 9 38.01 17.95 47.51
N ILE A 10 39.04 18.58 46.93
CA ILE A 10 40.32 17.94 46.61
C ILE A 10 41.45 18.54 47.43
N CYS A 11 42.10 17.71 48.25
CA CYS A 11 43.31 18.07 48.98
C CYS A 11 44.47 17.17 48.56
N SER A 12 45.51 17.76 47.95
CA SER A 12 46.74 17.07 47.57
C SER A 12 47.94 17.71 48.27
N ALA A 13 48.73 16.91 48.98
CA ALA A 13 49.88 17.36 49.77
C ALA A 13 49.58 18.53 50.75
N GLY A 14 48.34 18.62 51.26
CA GLY A 14 47.92 19.67 52.18
C GLY A 14 47.52 20.99 51.52
N VAL A 15 47.45 21.04 50.18
CA VAL A 15 47.00 22.20 49.39
C VAL A 15 45.70 21.84 48.67
N CYS A 16 44.77 22.80 48.59
CA CYS A 16 43.55 22.63 47.80
C CYS A 16 43.88 22.69 46.32
N VAL A 17 43.44 21.68 45.57
CA VAL A 17 43.57 21.63 44.11
C VAL A 17 42.31 22.26 43.51
N ALA A 18 42.43 22.91 42.37
CA ALA A 18 41.27 23.41 41.64
C ALA A 18 40.38 22.26 41.16
N PHE A 19 39.10 22.54 41.04
CA PHE A 19 38.12 21.65 40.42
C PHE A 19 38.48 21.35 38.95
N ASP A 20 38.20 20.13 38.50
CA ASP A 20 38.35 19.69 37.11
C ASP A 20 37.26 18.65 36.78
N CYS A 21 36.60 18.78 35.63
CA CYS A 21 35.52 17.88 35.19
C CYS A 21 36.02 16.50 34.71
N THR A 22 37.18 16.04 35.20
CA THR A 22 37.79 14.75 34.84
C THR A 22 38.56 14.14 36.03
N ASP A 23 38.28 14.61 37.24
CA ASP A 23 39.01 14.27 38.46
C ASP A 23 38.45 13.02 39.20
N GLY A 24 37.34 12.46 38.71
CA GLY A 24 36.70 11.26 39.21
C GLY A 24 35.82 11.49 40.45
N ILE A 25 35.53 12.74 40.79
CA ILE A 25 34.78 13.12 42.00
C ILE A 25 33.67 14.09 41.63
N ARG A 26 32.42 13.76 42.02
CA ARG A 26 31.29 14.69 41.91
C ARG A 26 31.44 15.92 42.83
N ASN A 27 31.87 17.06 42.29
CA ASN A 27 32.13 18.32 43.03
C ASN A 27 31.76 19.57 42.19
N ASP A 28 31.95 20.78 42.74
CA ASP A 28 31.72 22.10 42.10
C ASP A 28 30.45 22.28 41.23
N SER A 29 29.34 21.68 41.68
CA SER A 29 27.99 21.68 41.08
C SER A 29 27.76 20.69 39.94
N GLU A 30 28.66 19.73 39.74
CA GLU A 30 28.42 18.55 38.91
C GLU A 30 27.18 17.77 39.35
N THR A 31 26.38 17.32 38.38
CA THR A 31 25.20 16.50 38.66
C THR A 31 25.49 15.02 38.59
N ASP A 32 26.57 14.58 37.97
CA ASP A 32 27.15 13.25 38.09
C ASP A 32 28.68 13.35 38.09
N VAL A 33 29.39 12.27 38.40
CA VAL A 33 30.88 12.28 38.42
C VAL A 33 31.42 12.78 37.09
N ASP A 34 32.18 13.88 37.12
CA ASP A 34 32.87 14.47 35.96
C ASP A 34 31.93 15.05 34.87
N CYS A 35 30.63 15.27 35.16
CA CYS A 35 29.70 15.86 34.19
C CYS A 35 28.47 16.57 34.82
N GLY A 36 27.80 17.34 33.97
CA GLY A 36 26.60 18.10 34.31
C GLY A 36 26.89 19.38 35.12
N GLY A 37 25.84 20.12 35.45
CA GLY A 37 25.98 21.42 36.09
C GLY A 37 26.49 22.51 35.13
N PRO A 38 26.70 23.74 35.64
CA PRO A 38 27.02 24.89 34.79
C PRO A 38 28.47 24.92 34.28
N ASN A 39 29.36 24.12 34.86
CA ASN A 39 30.80 24.22 34.64
C ASN A 39 31.41 23.04 33.86
N CYS A 40 30.68 21.92 33.71
CA CYS A 40 31.13 20.75 32.97
C CYS A 40 30.30 20.51 31.70
N SER A 41 30.82 19.63 30.84
CA SER A 41 30.01 19.08 29.74
C SER A 41 28.83 18.31 30.32
N ALA A 42 27.74 18.26 29.55
CA ALA A 42 26.58 17.50 29.94
C ALA A 42 26.89 15.99 30.01
N CYS A 43 26.07 15.28 30.76
CA CYS A 43 26.19 13.85 31.00
C CYS A 43 25.54 13.05 29.86
N GLY A 44 26.17 11.94 29.51
CA GLY A 44 25.59 10.97 28.58
C GLY A 44 24.43 10.17 29.20
N PRO A 45 23.77 9.29 28.41
CA PRO A 45 22.66 8.47 28.89
C PRO A 45 23.04 7.62 30.11
N GLY A 46 22.18 7.63 31.13
CA GLY A 46 22.37 6.95 32.41
C GLY A 46 23.03 7.79 33.50
N GLY A 47 23.59 8.96 33.17
CA GLY A 47 24.16 9.87 34.16
C GLY A 47 23.10 10.58 35.01
N GLU A 48 23.47 11.01 36.21
CA GLU A 48 22.60 11.79 37.11
C GLU A 48 22.44 13.26 36.66
N CYS A 49 21.22 13.79 36.78
CA CYS A 49 20.87 15.15 36.36
C CYS A 49 19.87 15.82 37.29
N LEU A 50 19.85 17.16 37.28
CA LEU A 50 18.86 17.99 37.99
C LEU A 50 18.03 18.85 37.03
N LEU A 51 18.58 19.22 35.88
CA LEU A 51 17.92 19.97 34.82
C LEU A 51 18.23 19.38 33.44
N PRO A 52 17.38 19.66 32.43
CA PRO A 52 17.61 19.25 31.03
C PRO A 52 19.04 19.48 30.51
N GLY A 53 19.60 20.66 30.78
CA GLY A 53 20.94 21.03 30.32
C GLY A 53 22.09 20.24 30.94
N ASP A 54 21.85 19.43 31.97
CA ASP A 54 22.84 18.50 32.52
C ASP A 54 22.99 17.24 31.64
N CYS A 55 22.13 17.03 30.65
CA CYS A 55 22.16 15.86 29.78
C CYS A 55 22.52 16.25 28.35
N ASP A 56 23.37 15.47 27.68
CA ASP A 56 23.74 15.69 26.27
C ASP A 56 22.51 15.65 25.35
N SER A 57 21.48 14.87 25.73
CA SER A 57 20.19 14.81 25.04
C SER A 57 19.27 15.99 25.36
N GLY A 58 19.52 16.73 26.44
CA GLY A 58 18.54 17.67 26.99
C GLY A 58 17.39 16.98 27.76
N VAL A 59 17.44 15.65 27.97
CA VAL A 59 16.34 14.88 28.56
C VAL A 59 16.71 14.37 29.95
N CYS A 60 16.28 15.09 30.99
CA CYS A 60 16.42 14.69 32.38
C CYS A 60 15.09 14.19 32.95
N LEU A 61 14.93 12.88 33.09
CA LEU A 61 13.70 12.25 33.58
C LEU A 61 13.99 11.40 34.82
N GLY A 62 13.31 11.70 35.91
CA GLY A 62 13.52 10.98 37.18
C GLY A 62 14.93 11.18 37.76
N GLY A 63 15.63 12.26 37.40
CA GLY A 63 16.99 12.54 37.83
C GLY A 63 18.07 11.78 37.06
N ILE A 64 17.73 11.17 35.92
CA ILE A 64 18.66 10.43 35.06
C ILE A 64 18.56 10.96 33.62
N CYS A 65 19.70 11.04 32.94
CA CYS A 65 19.78 11.39 31.53
C CYS A 65 19.31 10.23 30.65
N PHE A 66 18.34 10.49 29.77
CA PHE A 66 17.86 9.52 28.78
C PHE A 66 18.50 9.78 27.41
N PRO A 67 18.64 8.77 26.54
CA PRO A 67 19.03 9.00 25.15
C PRO A 67 18.00 9.88 24.42
N PRO A 68 18.40 10.58 23.34
CA PRO A 68 17.45 11.30 22.48
C PRO A 68 16.40 10.33 21.91
N VAL A 69 15.12 10.72 21.95
CA VAL A 69 14.02 9.93 21.41
C VAL A 69 13.04 10.85 20.69
N CYS A 70 12.78 10.55 19.41
CA CYS A 70 11.72 11.22 18.67
C CYS A 70 10.35 11.18 19.40
N GLY A 71 9.73 12.34 19.51
CA GLY A 71 8.50 12.63 20.21
C GLY A 71 8.63 12.89 21.71
N ASP A 72 9.83 13.16 22.24
CA ASP A 72 10.07 13.38 23.68
C ASP A 72 9.87 14.84 24.16
N GLY A 73 9.60 15.76 23.24
CA GLY A 73 9.42 17.19 23.44
C GLY A 73 10.71 18.02 23.35
N VAL A 74 11.85 17.42 23.02
CA VAL A 74 13.16 18.04 22.84
C VAL A 74 13.75 17.69 21.47
N THR A 75 13.88 18.68 20.58
CA THR A 75 14.62 18.50 19.31
C THR A 75 16.11 18.30 19.58
N ASN A 76 16.56 17.04 19.55
CA ASN A 76 17.92 16.63 19.90
C ASN A 76 18.38 15.48 18.98
N GLY A 77 19.62 15.01 19.14
CA GLY A 77 20.13 13.88 18.35
C GLY A 77 20.08 14.13 16.84
N THR A 78 19.27 13.34 16.13
CA THR A 78 19.05 13.43 14.67
C THR A 78 17.75 14.13 14.29
N ASP A 79 16.98 14.57 15.28
CA ASP A 79 15.61 15.04 15.08
C ASP A 79 15.61 16.45 14.48
N VAL A 80 14.79 16.67 13.45
CA VAL A 80 14.63 17.99 12.81
C VAL A 80 13.45 18.75 13.40
N CYS A 81 12.48 18.00 13.91
CA CYS A 81 11.30 18.42 14.66
C CYS A 81 11.07 17.37 15.76
N ASP A 82 10.19 17.63 16.72
CA ASP A 82 9.99 16.67 17.82
C ASP A 82 8.54 16.65 18.33
N ASP A 83 7.61 16.68 17.39
CA ASP A 83 6.21 16.51 17.74
C ASP A 83 5.98 15.02 18.06
N ALA A 84 5.11 14.75 19.04
CA ALA A 84 4.82 13.39 19.51
C ALA A 84 3.97 12.59 18.49
N GLY A 85 4.56 12.29 17.34
CA GLY A 85 3.94 11.67 16.17
C GLY A 85 3.65 12.67 15.04
N ASN A 86 2.91 12.19 14.04
CA ASN A 86 2.53 12.99 12.87
C ASN A 86 1.85 14.30 13.24
N SER A 87 2.41 15.40 12.73
CA SER A 87 1.91 16.76 12.86
C SER A 87 1.96 17.48 11.49
N PRO A 88 1.37 18.67 11.35
CA PRO A 88 1.51 19.47 10.14
C PRO A 88 2.96 19.86 9.78
N THR A 89 3.90 19.68 10.70
CA THR A 89 5.30 20.11 10.56
C THR A 89 6.31 19.01 10.88
N CYS A 90 5.85 17.81 11.24
CA CYS A 90 6.72 16.74 11.70
C CYS A 90 6.14 15.37 11.38
N ASP A 91 6.99 14.46 10.91
CA ASP A 91 6.68 13.05 10.75
C ASP A 91 6.87 12.29 12.06
N SER A 92 6.32 11.08 12.15
CA SER A 92 6.44 10.28 13.38
C SER A 92 7.84 9.75 13.66
N ASP A 93 8.76 9.87 12.70
CA ASP A 93 10.19 9.59 12.84
C ASP A 93 11.03 10.88 12.91
N CYS A 94 10.40 12.03 13.16
CA CYS A 94 11.03 13.32 13.41
C CYS A 94 11.81 13.90 12.23
N THR A 95 11.45 13.48 11.01
CA THR A 95 11.74 14.20 9.77
C THR A 95 10.67 15.25 9.47
N LEU A 96 10.94 16.10 8.49
CA LEU A 96 9.95 17.07 8.01
C LEU A 96 9.04 16.37 6.99
N PRO A 97 7.72 16.61 7.04
CA PRO A 97 6.78 16.00 6.12
C PRO A 97 7.09 16.45 4.70
N LEU A 98 7.53 15.50 3.87
CA LEU A 98 7.86 15.73 2.48
C LEU A 98 7.30 14.62 1.63
N CYS A 99 6.39 14.98 0.73
CA CYS A 99 6.02 14.08 -0.35
C CYS A 99 7.27 13.57 -1.08
N SER A 100 7.42 12.24 -1.17
CA SER A 100 8.58 11.43 -1.61
C SER A 100 9.57 10.95 -0.55
N ASP A 101 9.28 11.07 0.74
CA ASP A 101 10.19 10.60 1.81
C ASP A 101 9.93 9.15 2.28
N ASN A 102 8.95 8.45 1.69
CA ASN A 102 8.44 7.13 2.09
C ASN A 102 7.68 7.12 3.42
N PHE A 103 7.31 8.29 3.94
CA PHE A 103 6.56 8.43 5.16
C PHE A 103 5.21 9.08 4.87
N VAL A 104 4.12 8.44 5.32
CA VAL A 104 2.77 9.01 5.13
C VAL A 104 2.40 9.84 6.35
N ASN A 105 2.21 11.14 6.14
CA ASN A 105 1.78 12.09 7.17
C ASN A 105 0.39 12.71 6.89
N PRO A 106 -0.70 12.06 7.39
CA PRO A 106 -2.04 12.62 7.25
C PRO A 106 -2.25 13.97 7.94
N ALA A 107 -1.43 14.30 8.94
CA ALA A 107 -1.53 15.59 9.64
C ALA A 107 -0.94 16.74 8.80
N ALA A 108 0.00 16.45 7.90
CA ALA A 108 0.48 17.36 6.86
C ALA A 108 -0.41 17.38 5.60
N GLY A 109 -1.41 16.49 5.53
CA GLY A 109 -2.37 16.41 4.42
C GLY A 109 -2.05 15.34 3.37
N GLU A 110 -1.11 14.45 3.67
CA GLU A 110 -0.73 13.36 2.79
C GLU A 110 -1.71 12.18 2.93
N THR A 111 -2.12 11.63 1.79
CA THR A 111 -3.00 10.44 1.72
C THR A 111 -2.27 9.21 1.21
N CYS A 112 -1.06 9.40 0.68
CA CYS A 112 -0.11 8.41 0.20
C CYS A 112 1.28 9.02 0.25
N ASP A 113 2.30 8.17 0.19
CA ASP A 113 3.68 8.51 -0.15
C ASP A 113 4.30 7.24 -0.77
N ASP A 114 4.82 7.33 -1.99
CA ASP A 114 5.44 6.22 -2.70
C ASP A 114 6.93 6.44 -2.97
N GLY A 115 7.56 7.33 -2.19
CA GLY A 115 9.00 7.58 -2.21
C GLY A 115 9.50 8.36 -3.41
N ASN A 116 8.61 8.95 -4.22
CA ASN A 116 9.00 9.71 -5.40
C ASN A 116 7.99 10.81 -5.78
N LEU A 117 8.29 11.59 -6.84
CA LEU A 117 7.45 12.69 -7.35
C LEU A 117 7.07 12.50 -8.83
N ILE A 118 6.92 11.26 -9.25
CA ILE A 118 6.31 10.90 -10.52
C ILE A 118 4.78 11.00 -10.32
N ALA A 119 4.06 11.28 -11.39
CA ALA A 119 2.60 11.31 -11.35
C ALA A 119 2.06 10.15 -12.18
N GLY A 120 0.92 9.61 -11.77
CA GLY A 120 0.29 8.48 -12.42
C GLY A 120 0.91 7.12 -12.06
N ASP A 121 1.71 7.04 -11.01
CA ASP A 121 2.26 5.79 -10.44
C ASP A 121 1.64 5.42 -9.08
N GLY A 122 0.60 6.15 -8.63
CA GLY A 122 -0.26 5.74 -7.52
C GLY A 122 -0.26 6.75 -6.37
N CYS A 123 0.74 7.62 -6.31
CA CYS A 123 0.74 8.80 -5.48
C CYS A 123 1.12 10.03 -6.30
N SER A 124 0.28 11.06 -6.27
CA SER A 124 0.57 12.29 -7.02
C SER A 124 1.73 13.06 -6.39
N ILE A 125 2.28 14.03 -7.14
CA ILE A 125 3.33 14.95 -6.67
C ILE A 125 2.93 15.84 -5.47
N THR A 126 1.68 15.78 -5.03
CA THR A 126 1.15 16.46 -3.85
C THR A 126 0.63 15.47 -2.79
N CYS A 127 1.09 14.24 -2.85
CA CYS A 127 0.76 13.15 -1.94
C CYS A 127 -0.74 12.88 -1.79
N GLN A 128 -1.43 13.00 -2.93
CA GLN A 128 -2.82 12.59 -3.09
C GLN A 128 -2.88 11.28 -3.85
N LEU A 129 -3.62 10.30 -3.32
CA LEU A 129 -3.77 8.98 -3.92
C LEU A 129 -4.30 9.09 -5.35
N GLU A 130 -3.67 8.36 -6.27
CA GLU A 130 -4.07 8.30 -7.67
C GLU A 130 -4.65 6.92 -7.99
N ASN A 131 -5.80 6.91 -8.66
CA ASN A 131 -6.35 5.68 -9.19
C ASN A 131 -5.58 5.27 -10.45
N LEU A 132 -4.87 4.14 -10.35
CA LEU A 132 -4.08 3.60 -11.45
C LEU A 132 -4.91 2.92 -12.55
N PHE A 133 -6.10 2.43 -12.22
CA PHE A 133 -7.06 1.97 -13.20
C PHE A 133 -7.98 3.12 -13.61
N THR A 134 -8.07 3.38 -14.91
CA THR A 134 -9.15 4.19 -15.44
C THR A 134 -10.43 3.37 -15.38
N ASN A 135 -11.48 3.87 -14.74
CA ASN A 135 -12.78 3.18 -14.68
C ASN A 135 -12.68 1.74 -14.11
N GLY A 136 -11.93 1.58 -13.02
CA GLY A 136 -11.72 0.28 -12.36
C GLY A 136 -12.98 -0.36 -11.76
N SER A 137 -14.06 0.40 -11.59
CA SER A 137 -15.36 -0.10 -11.10
C SER A 137 -16.47 0.06 -12.15
N PHE A 138 -16.13 0.33 -13.42
CA PHE A 138 -17.09 0.43 -14.54
C PHE A 138 -18.16 1.53 -14.41
N GLU A 139 -17.91 2.55 -13.58
CA GLU A 139 -18.86 3.61 -13.24
C GLU A 139 -19.20 4.58 -14.38
N THR A 140 -18.49 4.51 -15.51
CA THR A 140 -18.91 5.16 -16.76
C THR A 140 -20.07 4.43 -17.45
N GLY A 141 -20.46 3.25 -16.95
CA GLY A 141 -21.47 2.37 -17.56
C GLY A 141 -20.95 1.60 -18.78
N ASP A 142 -19.63 1.59 -18.99
CA ASP A 142 -18.95 0.98 -20.12
C ASP A 142 -17.53 0.52 -19.75
N TYR A 143 -16.78 0.05 -20.75
CA TYR A 143 -15.37 -0.37 -20.62
C TYR A 143 -14.37 0.75 -20.96
N THR A 144 -14.75 2.04 -20.86
CA THR A 144 -13.82 3.15 -21.10
C THR A 144 -12.55 2.97 -20.27
N GLY A 145 -11.38 3.10 -20.90
CA GLY A 145 -10.07 2.87 -20.26
C GLY A 145 -9.57 1.43 -20.37
N TRP A 146 -10.45 0.45 -20.57
CA TRP A 146 -10.08 -0.95 -20.78
C TRP A 146 -9.86 -1.25 -22.26
N THR A 147 -8.84 -2.05 -22.57
CA THR A 147 -8.71 -2.69 -23.88
C THR A 147 -9.28 -4.10 -23.80
N LEU A 148 -10.23 -4.41 -24.68
CA LEU A 148 -10.89 -5.70 -24.78
C LEU A 148 -10.30 -6.50 -25.95
N LEU A 149 -10.11 -7.80 -25.76
CA LEU A 149 -9.72 -8.74 -26.81
C LEU A 149 -10.52 -10.04 -26.72
N GLU A 150 -10.87 -10.55 -27.90
CA GLU A 150 -11.47 -11.86 -28.10
C GLU A 150 -10.78 -12.62 -29.22
N ASN A 151 -10.59 -13.93 -29.04
CA ASN A 151 -9.96 -14.77 -30.06
C ASN A 151 -10.94 -15.35 -31.10
N SER A 152 -12.24 -15.38 -30.80
CA SER A 152 -13.24 -15.99 -31.66
C SER A 152 -13.71 -15.01 -32.75
N GLY A 153 -13.88 -13.73 -32.40
CA GLY A 153 -14.53 -12.72 -33.24
C GLY A 153 -15.97 -13.08 -33.61
N ILE A 154 -16.59 -13.97 -32.83
CA ILE A 154 -17.97 -14.43 -33.00
C ILE A 154 -18.78 -13.79 -31.87
N PRO A 155 -19.66 -12.82 -32.16
CA PRO A 155 -20.39 -12.08 -31.13
C PRO A 155 -21.29 -12.89 -30.22
N LEU A 156 -21.58 -14.14 -30.57
CA LEU A 156 -22.45 -15.03 -29.80
C LEU A 156 -21.67 -16.05 -28.97
N ASN A 157 -20.34 -15.99 -28.97
CA ASN A 157 -19.55 -16.87 -28.12
C ASN A 157 -19.36 -16.28 -26.72
N GLY A 158 -19.39 -14.95 -26.60
CA GLY A 158 -19.07 -14.24 -25.37
C GLY A 158 -19.82 -12.93 -25.29
N THR A 159 -19.72 -12.25 -24.15
CA THR A 159 -20.30 -10.93 -23.96
C THR A 159 -19.52 -10.19 -22.89
N PHE A 160 -18.83 -9.11 -23.30
CA PHE A 160 -18.32 -8.08 -22.39
C PHE A 160 -19.44 -7.10 -22.03
N GLY A 161 -20.14 -7.37 -20.92
CA GLY A 161 -21.26 -6.58 -20.45
C GLY A 161 -20.92 -5.66 -19.29
N VAL A 162 -21.65 -4.56 -19.16
CA VAL A 162 -21.69 -3.75 -17.93
C VAL A 162 -23.14 -3.71 -17.44
N LEU A 163 -23.36 -4.09 -16.19
CA LEU A 163 -24.69 -4.17 -15.59
C LEU A 163 -24.85 -3.14 -14.46
N THR A 164 -26.04 -2.56 -14.32
CA THR A 164 -26.38 -1.77 -13.14
C THR A 164 -26.61 -2.67 -11.93
N SER A 165 -26.10 -2.30 -10.76
CA SER A 165 -26.26 -3.06 -9.52
C SER A 165 -27.55 -2.69 -8.77
N PRO A 166 -28.32 -3.66 -8.26
CA PRO A 166 -28.26 -5.09 -8.57
C PRO A 166 -29.03 -5.41 -9.87
N THR A 167 -28.52 -6.35 -10.68
CA THR A 167 -29.24 -6.87 -11.86
C THR A 167 -29.21 -8.39 -11.90
N THR A 168 -30.39 -8.99 -12.09
CA THR A 168 -30.52 -10.42 -12.40
C THR A 168 -30.44 -10.64 -13.91
N VAL A 169 -29.43 -11.37 -14.36
CA VAL A 169 -29.35 -11.85 -15.74
C VAL A 169 -30.06 -13.20 -15.78
N ASN A 170 -31.16 -13.28 -16.51
CA ASN A 170 -31.91 -14.51 -16.73
C ASN A 170 -31.49 -15.14 -18.07
N PRO A 171 -31.31 -16.47 -18.12
CA PRO A 171 -30.95 -17.14 -19.35
C PRO A 171 -32.05 -16.95 -20.41
N ASP A 172 -31.63 -16.84 -21.67
CA ASP A 172 -32.46 -16.77 -22.87
C ASP A 172 -33.43 -15.57 -22.95
N THR A 173 -33.38 -14.64 -21.98
CA THR A 173 -34.37 -13.55 -21.85
C THR A 173 -33.74 -12.20 -21.53
N THR A 174 -32.69 -12.15 -20.71
CA THR A 174 -31.96 -10.89 -20.48
C THR A 174 -31.04 -10.61 -21.66
N GLN A 175 -31.18 -9.42 -22.24
CA GLN A 175 -30.23 -8.89 -23.22
C GLN A 175 -29.14 -8.10 -22.50
N VAL A 176 -27.89 -8.38 -22.83
CA VAL A 176 -26.72 -7.66 -22.33
C VAL A 176 -25.99 -7.06 -23.54
N TYR A 177 -25.61 -5.80 -23.44
CA TYR A 177 -24.84 -5.15 -24.49
C TYR A 177 -23.39 -5.62 -24.42
N ASP A 178 -22.91 -6.14 -25.53
CA ASP A 178 -21.54 -6.53 -25.74
C ASP A 178 -20.73 -5.34 -26.24
N TRP A 179 -19.80 -4.88 -25.41
CA TRP A 179 -18.94 -3.75 -25.70
C TRP A 179 -17.80 -4.05 -26.68
N TYR A 180 -17.44 -5.32 -26.88
CA TYR A 180 -16.42 -5.69 -27.86
C TYR A 180 -17.00 -5.69 -29.27
N ASP A 181 -18.15 -6.34 -29.47
CA ASP A 181 -18.80 -6.44 -30.79
C ASP A 181 -19.80 -5.34 -31.09
N GLY A 182 -20.18 -4.55 -30.08
CA GLY A 182 -21.12 -3.44 -30.20
C GLY A 182 -22.57 -3.86 -30.46
N GLN A 183 -22.99 -5.02 -29.94
CA GLN A 183 -24.30 -5.63 -30.19
C GLN A 183 -25.04 -6.00 -28.89
N LEU A 184 -26.36 -6.18 -28.97
CA LEU A 184 -27.15 -6.74 -27.88
C LEU A 184 -27.23 -8.26 -28.02
N ASN A 185 -26.71 -8.98 -27.03
CA ASN A 185 -26.70 -10.43 -26.99
C ASN A 185 -27.71 -10.95 -25.96
N VAL A 186 -28.42 -12.01 -26.31
CA VAL A 186 -29.29 -12.73 -25.37
C VAL A 186 -28.47 -13.80 -24.66
N CYS A 187 -28.12 -13.57 -23.39
CA CYS A 187 -27.25 -14.48 -22.63
C CYS A 187 -27.94 -15.82 -22.35
N SER A 188 -27.31 -16.93 -22.72
CA SER A 188 -27.88 -18.29 -22.61
C SER A 188 -27.01 -19.24 -21.78
N SER A 189 -26.06 -18.71 -21.01
CA SER A 189 -25.16 -19.51 -20.18
C SER A 189 -25.94 -20.39 -19.17
N PRO A 190 -25.56 -21.67 -19.00
CA PRO A 190 -26.06 -22.54 -17.94
C PRO A 190 -25.80 -22.04 -16.52
N GLY A 191 -24.88 -21.08 -16.32
CA GLY A 191 -24.58 -20.48 -15.03
C GLY A 191 -25.64 -19.48 -14.55
N LEU A 192 -26.59 -19.14 -15.42
CA LEU A 192 -27.68 -18.20 -15.19
C LEU A 192 -28.98 -18.95 -14.79
N PRO A 193 -29.91 -18.33 -14.01
CA PRO A 193 -29.91 -16.94 -13.61
C PRO A 193 -28.97 -16.61 -12.45
N TYR A 194 -28.39 -15.41 -12.48
CA TYR A 194 -27.59 -14.89 -11.38
C TYR A 194 -27.83 -13.39 -11.19
N THR A 195 -27.80 -12.94 -9.92
CA THR A 195 -27.91 -11.52 -9.55
C THR A 195 -26.54 -10.96 -9.26
N PHE A 196 -26.03 -10.14 -10.17
CA PHE A 196 -24.77 -9.42 -9.97
C PHE A 196 -25.02 -8.19 -9.10
N VAL A 197 -24.17 -8.02 -8.10
CA VAL A 197 -24.21 -6.91 -7.14
C VAL A 197 -22.82 -6.30 -7.10
N ALA A 198 -22.72 -5.04 -7.47
CA ALA A 198 -21.49 -4.27 -7.37
C ALA A 198 -21.03 -4.14 -5.91
N THR A 199 -19.72 -4.18 -5.74
CA THR A 199 -18.97 -3.99 -4.50
C THR A 199 -18.48 -2.56 -4.34
N ASP A 200 -18.33 -1.83 -5.43
CA ASP A 200 -18.06 -0.40 -5.49
C ASP A 200 -19.02 0.26 -6.48
N GLY A 201 -19.50 1.46 -6.15
CA GLY A 201 -20.39 2.22 -7.03
C GLY A 201 -21.69 1.51 -7.42
N ALA A 202 -22.09 1.67 -8.68
CA ALA A 202 -23.38 1.28 -9.22
C ALA A 202 -23.28 0.26 -10.37
N PHE A 203 -22.09 -0.08 -10.85
CA PHE A 203 -21.91 -0.94 -12.01
C PHE A 203 -21.03 -2.16 -11.73
N VAL A 204 -21.17 -3.19 -12.57
CA VAL A 204 -20.36 -4.40 -12.52
C VAL A 204 -20.05 -4.84 -13.94
N GLY A 205 -18.77 -5.11 -14.21
CA GLY A 205 -18.34 -5.71 -15.46
C GLY A 205 -18.64 -7.21 -15.43
N VAL A 206 -19.15 -7.76 -16.53
CA VAL A 206 -19.46 -9.19 -16.62
C VAL A 206 -18.93 -9.75 -17.92
N HIS A 207 -18.31 -10.93 -17.86
CA HIS A 207 -17.99 -11.72 -19.03
C HIS A 207 -18.89 -12.95 -18.99
N LEU A 208 -19.88 -12.98 -19.87
CA LEU A 208 -20.88 -14.03 -19.92
C LEU A 208 -20.61 -14.90 -21.14
N GLN A 209 -20.40 -16.19 -20.91
CA GLN A 209 -19.96 -17.08 -21.97
C GLN A 209 -21.13 -17.80 -22.61
N GLN A 210 -21.08 -17.91 -23.93
CA GLN A 210 -22.04 -18.60 -24.77
C GLN A 210 -21.40 -19.67 -25.72
N GLY A 211 -20.08 -19.69 -25.82
CA GLY A 211 -19.30 -20.59 -26.67
C GLY A 211 -17.79 -20.57 -26.34
N PRO A 212 -16.96 -21.34 -27.06
CA PRO A 212 -15.52 -21.36 -26.82
C PRO A 212 -14.84 -20.04 -27.19
N GLU A 213 -14.06 -19.49 -26.27
CA GLU A 213 -13.35 -18.23 -26.44
C GLU A 213 -12.27 -17.98 -25.39
N GLN A 214 -11.39 -17.05 -25.73
CA GLN A 214 -10.49 -16.38 -24.80
C GLN A 214 -10.88 -14.92 -24.74
N HIS A 215 -11.27 -14.48 -23.55
CA HIS A 215 -11.54 -13.10 -23.23
C HIS A 215 -10.37 -12.50 -22.46
N ARG A 216 -9.93 -11.33 -22.88
CA ARG A 216 -8.97 -10.54 -22.13
C ARG A 216 -9.45 -9.11 -22.01
N MET A 217 -9.35 -8.56 -20.82
CA MET A 217 -9.41 -7.12 -20.61
C MET A 217 -8.16 -6.67 -19.87
N TYR A 218 -7.59 -5.54 -20.28
CA TYR A 218 -6.37 -5.06 -19.66
C TYR A 218 -6.23 -3.54 -19.70
N GLN A 219 -5.36 -3.04 -18.82
CA GLN A 219 -4.81 -1.69 -18.85
C GLN A 219 -3.30 -1.75 -18.65
N ASP A 220 -2.59 -0.81 -19.27
CA ASP A 220 -1.16 -0.59 -19.01
C ASP A 220 -1.05 0.40 -17.85
N VAL A 221 -0.35 -0.01 -16.78
CA VAL A 221 -0.28 0.69 -15.50
C VAL A 221 1.17 0.84 -15.08
N THR A 222 1.56 2.04 -14.67
CA THR A 222 2.83 2.26 -13.97
C THR A 222 2.63 1.99 -12.49
N LEU A 223 3.38 1.02 -11.95
CA LEU A 223 3.28 0.64 -10.54
C LEU A 223 4.06 1.61 -9.64
N PRO A 224 3.61 1.83 -8.39
CA PRO A 224 4.34 2.67 -7.43
C PRO A 224 5.75 2.15 -7.21
N ILE A 225 6.70 3.03 -6.87
CA ILE A 225 8.11 2.65 -6.60
C ILE A 225 8.26 1.90 -5.26
N GLY A 226 7.27 2.00 -4.38
CA GLY A 226 7.19 1.29 -3.09
C GLY A 226 6.49 -0.06 -3.15
N THR A 227 5.83 -0.42 -2.03
CA THR A 227 4.93 -1.56 -2.04
C THR A 227 3.75 -1.29 -2.95
N GLY A 228 3.27 -2.31 -3.65
CA GLY A 228 2.13 -2.14 -4.55
C GLY A 228 1.25 -3.36 -4.46
N ARG A 229 -0.06 -3.19 -4.30
CA ARG A 229 -1.00 -4.31 -4.22
C ARG A 229 -2.18 -4.05 -5.11
N ILE A 230 -2.38 -4.96 -6.07
CA ILE A 230 -3.64 -5.00 -6.80
C ILE A 230 -4.72 -5.63 -5.94
N ARG A 231 -5.93 -5.06 -6.03
CA ARG A 231 -7.16 -5.60 -5.47
C ARG A 231 -8.25 -5.55 -6.54
N TRP A 232 -9.11 -6.55 -6.52
CA TRP A 232 -10.32 -6.61 -7.33
C TRP A 232 -11.32 -7.52 -6.66
N ASP A 233 -12.60 -7.29 -6.95
CA ASP A 233 -13.68 -8.15 -6.49
C ASP A 233 -14.17 -8.99 -7.68
N MET A 234 -14.34 -10.29 -7.44
CA MET A 234 -14.69 -11.23 -8.51
C MET A 234 -15.76 -12.22 -8.07
N TYR A 235 -16.73 -12.43 -8.93
CA TYR A 235 -17.61 -13.60 -8.92
C TYR A 235 -17.24 -14.49 -10.09
N TYR A 236 -17.34 -15.80 -9.92
CA TYR A 236 -17.42 -16.69 -11.07
C TYR A 236 -18.34 -17.87 -10.79
N ASN A 237 -18.83 -18.46 -11.89
CA ASN A 237 -19.58 -19.71 -11.90
C ASN A 237 -19.08 -20.59 -13.03
N ASN A 238 -18.23 -21.54 -12.69
CA ASN A 238 -17.86 -22.63 -13.56
C ASN A 238 -18.89 -23.75 -13.42
N THR A 239 -19.74 -23.93 -14.43
CA THR A 239 -20.77 -24.98 -14.40
C THR A 239 -20.25 -26.35 -14.82
N TRP A 240 -18.97 -26.44 -15.21
CA TRP A 240 -18.31 -27.71 -15.45
C TRP A 240 -17.93 -28.35 -14.11
N GLY A 241 -18.08 -29.67 -14.00
CA GLY A 241 -17.87 -30.39 -12.73
C GLY A 241 -16.43 -30.43 -12.22
N SER A 242 -15.50 -29.70 -12.85
CA SER A 242 -14.08 -29.61 -12.49
C SER A 242 -13.42 -28.43 -13.22
N TRP A 243 -12.26 -27.96 -12.76
CA TRP A 243 -11.44 -27.04 -13.56
C TRP A 243 -10.57 -27.81 -14.56
N ASP A 244 -10.47 -27.28 -15.78
CA ASP A 244 -9.47 -27.70 -16.77
C ASP A 244 -8.42 -26.59 -16.93
N PRO A 245 -7.27 -26.64 -16.25
CA PRO A 245 -6.30 -25.54 -16.29
C PRO A 245 -5.67 -25.27 -17.68
N ALA A 246 -5.86 -26.18 -18.65
CA ALA A 246 -5.42 -26.02 -20.03
C ALA A 246 -6.53 -25.44 -20.94
N GLY A 247 -7.81 -25.68 -20.62
CA GLY A 247 -8.95 -25.32 -21.44
C GLY A 247 -10.02 -24.46 -20.78
N GLN A 248 -9.89 -24.16 -19.48
CA GLN A 248 -10.85 -23.39 -18.69
C GLN A 248 -10.19 -22.79 -17.42
N TYR A 249 -9.91 -21.49 -17.42
CA TYR A 249 -9.36 -20.81 -16.25
C TYR A 249 -9.67 -19.31 -16.26
N ILE A 250 -9.56 -18.72 -15.07
CA ILE A 250 -9.42 -17.27 -14.89
C ILE A 250 -8.00 -17.02 -14.44
N ALA A 251 -7.34 -16.02 -15.02
CA ALA A 251 -5.99 -15.62 -14.66
C ALA A 251 -5.86 -14.10 -14.61
N VAL A 252 -4.97 -13.63 -13.73
CA VAL A 252 -4.44 -12.27 -13.76
C VAL A 252 -2.97 -12.37 -14.13
N ASN A 253 -2.63 -11.81 -15.28
CA ASN A 253 -1.27 -11.82 -15.81
C ASN A 253 -0.69 -10.40 -15.78
N LEU A 254 0.61 -10.31 -15.51
CA LEU A 254 1.41 -9.15 -15.85
C LEU A 254 2.09 -9.44 -17.18
N ARG A 255 1.93 -8.52 -18.14
CA ARG A 255 2.48 -8.65 -19.49
C ARG A 255 3.38 -7.46 -19.83
N ASP A 256 4.32 -7.72 -20.72
CA ASP A 256 5.13 -6.67 -21.35
C ASP A 256 4.22 -5.80 -22.22
N THR A 257 4.27 -4.48 -22.04
CA THR A 257 3.38 -3.55 -22.74
C THR A 257 3.66 -3.46 -24.24
N THR A 258 4.87 -3.84 -24.67
CA THR A 258 5.32 -3.78 -26.07
C THR A 258 5.12 -5.10 -26.79
N THR A 259 5.52 -6.22 -26.17
CA THR A 259 5.47 -7.55 -26.82
C THR A 259 4.23 -8.37 -26.45
N ASP A 260 3.41 -7.92 -25.50
CA ASP A 260 2.25 -8.63 -24.93
C ASP A 260 2.59 -10.00 -24.30
N ALA A 261 3.88 -10.25 -24.07
CA ALA A 261 4.36 -11.50 -23.49
C ALA A 261 4.06 -11.53 -21.99
N ILE A 262 3.61 -12.67 -21.47
CA ILE A 262 3.43 -12.86 -20.02
C ILE A 262 4.80 -12.80 -19.35
N ILE A 263 4.95 -11.83 -18.44
CA ILE A 263 6.09 -11.69 -17.55
C ILE A 263 5.82 -12.51 -16.27
N ALA A 264 4.58 -12.48 -15.77
CA ALA A 264 4.16 -13.25 -14.61
C ALA A 264 2.66 -13.54 -14.63
N THR A 265 2.26 -14.66 -14.03
CA THR A 265 0.86 -14.96 -13.72
C THR A 265 0.71 -14.84 -12.21
N VAL A 266 0.03 -13.78 -11.76
CA VAL A 266 -0.08 -13.43 -10.33
C VAL A 266 -1.32 -14.05 -9.67
N PHE A 267 -2.28 -14.49 -10.49
CA PHE A 267 -3.43 -15.29 -10.07
C PHE A 267 -3.82 -16.25 -11.19
N LYS A 268 -4.20 -17.48 -10.86
CA LYS A 268 -4.82 -18.42 -11.80
C LYS A 268 -5.65 -19.45 -11.05
N THR A 269 -6.87 -19.72 -11.50
CA THR A 269 -7.69 -20.81 -10.96
C THR A 269 -7.12 -22.18 -11.31
N THR A 270 -7.30 -23.15 -10.42
CA THR A 270 -6.72 -24.50 -10.46
C THR A 270 -7.74 -25.55 -10.05
N ALA A 271 -7.41 -26.83 -10.27
CA ALA A 271 -8.30 -27.97 -9.95
C ALA A 271 -8.78 -28.06 -8.49
N GLY A 272 -8.11 -27.40 -7.55
CA GLY A 272 -8.50 -27.38 -6.14
C GLY A 272 -9.46 -26.24 -5.76
N ASP A 273 -9.68 -25.27 -6.63
CA ASP A 273 -10.46 -24.08 -6.31
C ASP A 273 -11.97 -24.37 -6.38
N PRO A 274 -12.80 -23.61 -5.64
CA PRO A 274 -14.25 -23.69 -5.75
C PRO A 274 -14.69 -23.54 -7.21
N LEU A 275 -15.72 -24.26 -7.63
CA LEU A 275 -16.29 -24.09 -8.97
C LEU A 275 -17.20 -22.86 -9.06
N VAL A 276 -17.73 -22.39 -7.93
CA VAL A 276 -18.60 -21.21 -7.84
C VAL A 276 -18.21 -20.39 -6.62
N LEU A 277 -18.16 -19.07 -6.77
CA LEU A 277 -18.02 -18.14 -5.65
C LEU A 277 -19.38 -17.72 -5.10
N ALA A 278 -19.47 -17.59 -3.77
CA ALA A 278 -20.67 -17.09 -3.10
C ALA A 278 -20.67 -15.55 -3.12
N GLY A 279 -21.02 -14.97 -4.29
CA GLY A 279 -20.99 -13.52 -4.48
C GLY A 279 -19.64 -12.99 -4.97
N MET A 280 -19.57 -11.66 -5.10
CA MET A 280 -18.33 -10.94 -5.40
C MET A 280 -17.36 -11.11 -4.23
N THR A 281 -16.27 -11.82 -4.47
CA THR A 281 -15.25 -12.16 -3.47
C THR A 281 -14.01 -11.28 -3.69
N PRO A 282 -13.46 -10.64 -2.64
CA PRO A 282 -12.27 -9.82 -2.77
C PRO A 282 -11.01 -10.67 -2.97
N TYR A 283 -10.21 -10.25 -3.95
CA TYR A 283 -8.89 -10.79 -4.24
C TYR A 283 -7.83 -9.72 -4.13
N SER A 284 -6.61 -10.15 -3.83
CA SER A 284 -5.49 -9.25 -3.69
C SER A 284 -4.17 -9.95 -3.91
N VAL A 285 -3.27 -9.33 -4.68
CA VAL A 285 -1.92 -9.85 -4.94
C VAL A 285 -0.89 -8.74 -4.79
N ASP A 286 0.25 -9.11 -4.20
CA ASP A 286 1.42 -8.24 -4.09
C ASP A 286 2.11 -8.08 -5.45
N LEU A 287 2.31 -6.84 -5.85
CA LEU A 287 2.99 -6.42 -7.08
C LEU A 287 4.34 -5.73 -6.80
N SER A 288 4.78 -5.67 -5.54
CA SER A 288 6.06 -5.08 -5.15
C SER A 288 7.28 -5.59 -5.95
N PRO A 289 7.35 -6.86 -6.42
CA PRO A 289 8.45 -7.31 -7.30
C PRO A 289 8.57 -6.55 -8.64
N TRP A 290 7.55 -5.79 -9.03
CA TRP A 290 7.49 -4.97 -10.26
C TRP A 290 7.34 -3.48 -9.95
N ALA A 291 7.61 -3.05 -8.72
CA ALA A 291 7.54 -1.65 -8.30
C ALA A 291 8.32 -0.72 -9.24
N GLY A 292 7.74 0.44 -9.57
CA GLY A 292 8.32 1.43 -10.47
C GLY A 292 8.37 1.04 -11.95
N THR A 293 7.78 -0.10 -12.34
CA THR A 293 7.72 -0.52 -13.76
C THR A 293 6.32 -0.32 -14.33
N THR A 294 6.26 -0.04 -15.64
CA THR A 294 5.00 -0.07 -16.39
C THR A 294 4.73 -1.49 -16.88
N VAL A 295 3.61 -2.06 -16.46
CA VAL A 295 3.17 -3.40 -16.83
C VAL A 295 1.76 -3.36 -17.40
N ARG A 296 1.44 -4.30 -18.29
CA ARG A 296 0.05 -4.58 -18.66
C ARG A 296 -0.56 -5.52 -17.66
N ILE A 297 -1.60 -5.07 -16.94
CA ILE A 297 -2.37 -5.91 -16.03
C ILE A 297 -3.55 -6.49 -16.80
N ASP A 298 -3.52 -7.81 -17.00
CA ASP A 298 -4.38 -8.55 -17.91
C ASP A 298 -5.27 -9.52 -17.15
N PHE A 299 -6.58 -9.30 -17.23
CA PHE A 299 -7.61 -10.18 -16.69
C PHE A 299 -8.09 -11.09 -17.82
N GLU A 300 -7.68 -12.34 -17.73
CA GLU A 300 -7.89 -13.34 -18.75
C GLU A 300 -8.88 -14.40 -18.28
N MET A 301 -9.83 -14.71 -19.15
CA MET A 301 -10.73 -15.84 -19.03
C MET A 301 -10.56 -16.69 -20.29
N MET A 302 -10.05 -17.90 -20.12
CA MET A 302 -9.90 -18.86 -21.20
C MET A 302 -10.95 -19.94 -21.05
N VAL A 303 -11.71 -20.25 -22.10
CA VAL A 303 -12.68 -21.34 -22.09
C VAL A 303 -12.83 -22.03 -23.44
N ASN A 304 -12.64 -23.35 -23.49
CA ASN A 304 -12.49 -24.12 -24.72
C ASN A 304 -13.58 -25.19 -24.93
N LEU A 305 -14.82 -24.97 -24.44
CA LEU A 305 -16.10 -25.72 -24.67
C LEU A 305 -16.98 -25.80 -23.41
N ASN A 306 -16.39 -25.60 -22.23
CA ASN A 306 -17.10 -25.59 -20.96
C ASN A 306 -17.75 -24.21 -20.74
N TRP A 307 -18.68 -24.07 -19.79
CA TRP A 307 -19.34 -22.78 -19.54
C TRP A 307 -18.83 -22.17 -18.25
N MET A 308 -18.55 -20.87 -18.29
CA MET A 308 -18.11 -20.10 -17.16
C MET A 308 -18.60 -18.67 -17.30
N ASP A 309 -19.18 -18.12 -16.25
CA ASP A 309 -19.53 -16.71 -16.17
C ASP A 309 -18.67 -16.03 -15.11
N VAL A 310 -18.25 -14.80 -15.38
CA VAL A 310 -17.42 -14.03 -14.45
C VAL A 310 -18.00 -12.63 -14.28
N GLY A 311 -18.02 -12.16 -13.04
CA GLY A 311 -18.31 -10.77 -12.69
C GLY A 311 -17.07 -10.15 -12.07
N TYR A 312 -16.80 -8.90 -12.41
CA TYR A 312 -15.65 -8.13 -11.96
C TYR A 312 -16.06 -6.75 -11.51
N ASP A 313 -15.41 -6.25 -10.46
CA ASP A 313 -15.60 -4.90 -9.96
C ASP A 313 -14.39 -4.46 -9.12
N ASN A 314 -14.31 -3.16 -8.82
CA ASN A 314 -13.44 -2.59 -7.80
C ASN A 314 -11.94 -2.82 -8.03
N PHE A 315 -11.49 -2.72 -9.28
CA PHE A 315 -10.07 -2.79 -9.65
C PHE A 315 -9.32 -1.58 -9.12
N ARG A 316 -8.34 -1.83 -8.24
CA ARG A 316 -7.45 -0.78 -7.72
C ARG A 316 -6.06 -1.31 -7.45
N VAL A 317 -5.07 -0.45 -7.64
CA VAL A 317 -3.72 -0.64 -7.11
C VAL A 317 -3.54 0.39 -6.01
N THR A 318 -3.06 -0.04 -4.84
CA THR A 318 -2.63 0.91 -3.81
C THR A 318 -1.13 0.76 -3.62
N PRO A 319 -0.44 1.87 -3.27
CA PRO A 319 0.80 1.83 -2.52
C PRO A 319 0.69 0.97 -1.23
#